data_AF-A0A1C5WI69-F1
#
_entry.id   AF-A0A1C5WI69-F1
#
_cell.length_a   1.000
_cell.length_b   1.000
_cell.length_c   1.000
_cell.angle_alpha   90.00
_cell.angle_beta   90.00
_cell.angle_gamma   90.00
#
_symmetry.space_group_name_H-M   'P 1'
#
loop_
_entity.id
_entity.type
_entity.pdbx_description
1 polymer ?
#
loop_
_entity_poly.entity_id
_entity_poly.type
_entity_poly.pdbx_seq_one_letter_code
_entity_poly.pdbx_strand_id
1 'polypeptide(L)' 'MNTATLYSISTEISSISNILLALSYQLDNDGDTLNERALREAIYGVTEHLDRIGNDIRVMDNSYDLVQRGGAVA' A
#
# COMPACT_ATOMS: atom_id res chain seq x y z
N MET A 1 15.59 13.51 2.63
CA MET A 1 14.42 12.64 2.40
C MET A 1 14.39 12.29 0.92
N ASN A 2 14.51 11.02 0.55
CA ASN A 2 14.61 10.62 -0.85
C ASN A 2 13.23 10.74 -1.51
N THR A 3 13.07 11.66 -2.46
CA THR A 3 11.81 11.86 -3.21
C THR A 3 11.40 10.61 -3.99
N ALA A 4 12.36 9.74 -4.32
CA ALA A 4 12.10 8.43 -4.93
C ALA A 4 11.26 7.52 -4.04
N THR A 5 11.40 7.59 -2.70
CA THR A 5 10.66 6.73 -1.76
C THR A 5 9.19 7.13 -1.65
N LEU A 6 8.89 8.44 -1.57
CA LEU A 6 7.51 8.94 -1.58
C LEU A 6 6.81 8.64 -2.91
N TYR A 7 7.51 8.78 -4.03
CA TYR A 7 6.98 8.45 -5.35
C TYR A 7 6.62 6.96 -5.46
N SER A 8 7.48 6.08 -4.96
CA SER A 8 7.19 4.64 -4.91
C SER A 8 5.95 4.34 -4.06
N ILE A 9 5.83 4.93 -2.86
CA ILE A 9 4.64 4.78 -2.01
C ILE A 9 3.37 5.25 -2.74
N SER A 10 3.43 6.42 -3.38
CA SER A 10 2.30 6.95 -4.15
C SER A 10 1.89 6.04 -5.32
N THR A 11 2.87 5.44 -6.00
CA THR A 11 2.64 4.50 -7.10
C THR A 11 1.97 3.22 -6.59
N GLU A 12 2.41 2.73 -5.44
CA GLU A 12 1.82 1.55 -4.82
C GLU A 12 0.37 1.79 -4.38
N ILE A 13 0.09 2.92 -3.72
CA ILE A 13 -1.29 3.32 -3.34
C ILE A 13 -2.20 3.39 -4.57
N SER A 14 -1.68 3.92 -5.69
CA SER A 14 -2.44 4.00 -6.95
C SER A 14 -2.75 2.61 -7.50
N SER A 15 -1.81 1.69 -7.41
CA SER A 15 -2.00 0.29 -7.82
C SER A 15 -3.03 -0.42 -6.95
N ILE A 16 -2.98 -0.23 -5.63
CA ILE A 16 -3.98 -0.75 -4.67
C ILE A 16 -5.39 -0.23 -5.00
N SER A 17 -5.51 1.07 -5.28
CA SER A 17 -6.80 1.69 -5.63
C SER A 17 -7.41 1.05 -6.87
N ASN A 18 -6.59 0.76 -7.89
CA ASN A 18 -7.03 0.06 -9.10
C ASN A 18 -7.48 -1.38 -8.83
N ILE A 19 -6.77 -2.10 -7.94
CA ILE A 19 -7.17 -3.45 -7.52
C ILE A 19 -8.54 -3.40 -6.83
N LEU A 20 -8.74 -2.50 -5.88
CA LEU A 20 -10.02 -2.35 -5.18
C LEU A 20 -11.17 -2.01 -6.13
N LEU A 21 -10.92 -1.12 -7.10
CA LEU A 21 -11.90 -0.79 -8.13
C LEU A 21 -12.26 -2.01 -8.98
N ALA A 22 -11.26 -2.78 -9.43
CA ALA A 22 -11.47 -4.00 -10.20
C ALA A 22 -12.27 -5.05 -9.41
N LEU A 23 -11.97 -5.24 -8.13
CA LEU A 23 -12.72 -6.14 -7.25
C LEU A 23 -14.16 -5.68 -7.05
N SER A 24 -14.41 -4.36 -6.95
CA SER A 24 -15.77 -3.83 -6.83
C SER A 24 -16.63 -4.10 -8.08
N TYR A 25 -16.05 -4.02 -9.28
CA TYR A 25 -16.77 -4.35 -10.51
C TYR A 25 -17.17 -5.81 -10.62
N GLN A 26 -16.42 -6.71 -9.98
CA GLN A 26 -16.78 -8.11 -9.91
C GLN A 26 -17.92 -8.38 -8.93
N LEU A 27 -18.12 -7.53 -7.93
CA LEU A 27 -19.26 -7.63 -7.03
C LEU A 27 -20.56 -7.09 -7.65
N ASP A 28 -20.45 -6.21 -8.65
CA ASP A 28 -21.56 -5.44 -9.22
C ASP A 28 -22.11 -6.00 -10.55
N ASN A 29 -21.37 -6.87 -11.25
CA ASN A 29 -21.80 -7.43 -12.54
C ASN A 29 -22.09 -8.95 -12.48
N ASP A 30 -23.17 -9.38 -13.14
CA ASP A 30 -23.57 -10.79 -13.40
C ASP A 30 -22.60 -11.54 -14.36
N GLY A 31 -21.31 -11.22 -14.35
CA GLY A 31 -20.26 -11.87 -15.15
C GLY A 31 -19.51 -12.97 -14.40
N ASP A 32 -18.45 -13.53 -15.01
CA ASP A 32 -17.52 -14.46 -14.35
C ASP A 32 -16.95 -13.81 -13.08
N THR A 33 -17.51 -14.20 -11.94
CA THR A 33 -17.21 -13.67 -10.62
C THR A 33 -16.00 -14.42 -10.05
N LEU A 34 -15.06 -13.70 -9.43
CA LEU A 34 -14.14 -14.34 -8.49
C LEU A 34 -15.00 -15.07 -7.45
N ASN A 35 -14.72 -16.35 -7.25
CA ASN A 35 -15.33 -17.07 -6.14
C ASN A 35 -14.91 -16.41 -4.82
N GLU A 36 -15.71 -16.63 -3.77
CA GLU A 36 -15.53 -15.99 -2.46
C GLU A 36 -14.11 -16.12 -1.91
N ARG A 37 -13.47 -17.29 -2.12
CA ARG A 37 -12.11 -17.53 -1.67
C ARG A 37 -11.11 -16.59 -2.36
N ALA A 38 -11.19 -16.49 -3.67
CA ALA A 38 -10.26 -15.67 -4.45
C ALA A 38 -10.45 -14.17 -4.14
N LEU A 39 -11.68 -13.74 -3.88
CA LEU A 39 -11.97 -12.37 -3.42
C LEU A 39 -11.36 -12.11 -2.03
N ARG A 40 -11.52 -13.04 -1.08
CA ARG A 40 -10.92 -12.93 0.27
C ARG A 40 -9.39 -12.86 0.20
N GLU A 41 -8.77 -13.70 -0.63
CA GLU A 41 -7.31 -13.71 -0.83
C GLU A 41 -6.83 -12.38 -1.44
N ALA A 42 -7.56 -11.82 -2.42
CA ALA A 42 -7.22 -10.53 -3.02
C ALA A 42 -7.33 -9.37 -2.01
N ILE A 43 -8.40 -9.33 -1.21
CA ILE A 43 -8.57 -8.32 -0.17
C ILE A 43 -7.47 -8.45 0.90
N TYR A 44 -7.14 -9.67 1.32
CA TYR A 44 -6.05 -9.91 2.26
C TYR A 44 -4.71 -9.39 1.72
N GLY A 45 -4.39 -9.66 0.45
CA GLY A 45 -3.19 -9.09 -0.17
C GLY A 45 -3.17 -7.56 -0.15
N VAL A 46 -4.31 -6.91 -0.42
CA VAL A 46 -4.42 -5.44 -0.29
C VAL A 46 -4.11 -4.97 1.13
N THR A 47 -4.58 -5.67 2.15
CA THR A 47 -4.29 -5.30 3.55
C THR A 47 -2.81 -5.41 3.88
N GLU A 48 -2.11 -6.46 3.41
CA GLU A 48 -0.66 -6.59 3.63
C GLU A 48 0.13 -5.45 2.98
N HIS A 49 -0.27 -5.01 1.79
CA HIS A 49 0.34 -3.87 1.11
C HIS A 49 0.13 -2.56 1.89
N LEU A 50 -1.07 -2.31 2.39
CA LEU A 50 -1.38 -1.11 3.20
C LEU A 50 -0.58 -1.09 4.50
N ASP A 51 -0.44 -2.24 5.17
CA ASP A 51 0.36 -2.36 6.39
C ASP A 51 1.84 -2.08 6.13
N ARG A 52 2.37 -2.60 5.02
CA ARG A 52 3.76 -2.32 4.60
C ARG A 52 3.97 -0.83 4.34
N ILE A 53 3.09 -0.19 3.57
CA ILE A 53 3.14 1.25 3.32
C ILE A 53 3.13 2.04 4.64
N GLY A 54 2.24 1.68 5.56
CA GLY A 54 2.17 2.32 6.88
C GLY A 54 3.46 2.18 7.68
N ASN A 55 4.13 1.02 7.58
CA ASN A 55 5.43 0.80 8.18
C ASN A 55 6.54 1.64 7.52
N ASP A 56 6.56 1.70 6.19
CA ASP A 56 7.56 2.47 5.43
C ASP A 56 7.47 3.96 5.76
N ILE A 57 6.25 4.52 5.84
CA ILE A 57 6.02 5.91 6.27
C ILE A 57 6.56 6.13 7.68
N ARG A 58 6.26 5.23 8.62
CA ARG A 58 6.75 5.32 10.01
C ARG A 58 8.28 5.29 10.10
N VAL A 59 8.93 4.45 9.31
CA VAL A 59 10.41 4.40 9.23
C VAL A 59 10.96 5.71 8.69
N MET A 60 10.31 6.30 7.68
CA MET A 60 10.70 7.59 7.11
C MET A 60 10.58 8.73 8.13
N ASP A 61 9.48 8.80 8.87
CA ASP A 61 9.27 9.80 9.92
C ASP A 61 10.32 9.67 11.02
N ASN A 62 10.57 8.46 11.51
CA ASN A 62 11.60 8.20 12.51
C ASN A 62 13.00 8.60 12.02
N SER A 63 13.32 8.31 10.76
CA SER A 63 14.60 8.69 10.14
C SER A 63 14.73 10.22 10.02
N TYR A 64 13.63 10.90 9.69
CA TYR A 64 13.59 12.35 9.62
C TYR A 64 13.84 13.00 11.00
N ASP A 65 13.18 12.48 12.03
CA ASP A 65 13.35 12.96 13.42
C ASP A 65 14.77 12.76 13.94
N LEU A 66 15.43 11.64 13.62
CA LEU A 66 16.82 11.36 14.00
C LEU A 66 17.79 12.35 13.34
N VAL A 67 17.59 12.64 12.05
CA VAL A 67 18.40 13.63 11.32
C VAL A 67 18.21 15.03 11.89
N GLN A 68 16.97 15.44 12.21
CA GLN A 68 16.71 16.75 12.82
C GLN A 68 17.35 16.91 14.21
N ARG A 69 17.48 15.82 14.97
CA ARG A 69 18.12 15.81 16.29
C ARG A 69 19.65 15.75 16.25
N GLY A 70 20.26 15.80 15.06
CA GLY A 70 21.71 15.71 14.88
C GLY A 70 22.28 14.31 15.07
N GLY A 71 21.44 13.27 15.04
CA GLY A 71 21.88 11.89 15.07
C GLY A 71 22.51 11.48 13.74
N ALA A 72 23.69 10.85 13.78
CA ALA A 72 24.27 10.21 12.61
C ALA A 72 23.42 8.98 12.24
N VAL A 73 22.80 9.00 11.05
CA VAL A 73 22.26 7.79 10.42
C VAL A 73 23.47 6.97 9.94
N ALA A 74 23.69 5.83 10.60
CA ALA A 74 24.74 4.87 10.27
C ALA A 74 24.39 4.03 9.04
#